data_AF-A0A947A7V9-F1
#
_entry.id   AF-A0A947A7V9-F1
#
_cell.length_a   1.000
_cell.length_b   1.000
_cell.length_c   1.000
_cell.angle_alpha   90.00
_cell.angle_beta   90.00
_cell.angle_gamma   90.00
#
_symmetry.space_group_name_H-M   'P 1'
#
loop_
_entity.id
_entity.type
_entity.pdbx_description
1 polymer ?
#
loop_
_entity_poly.entity_id
_entity_poly.type
_entity_poly.pdbx_seq_one_letter_code
_entity_poly.pdbx_strand_id
1 'polypeptide(L)'
;MRELSHLIQRLLIATGGGEITVEHVHEWATTKTIDTPHQLPHYDGTLSQQVSQFEKDIIRQTIEECGNQVEAAKILGVHQSTLSRKL
;
A
#
# COMPACT_ATOMS: atom_id res chain seq x y z
N MET A 1 8.09 -3.01 -24.35
CA MET A 1 7.97 -1.81 -25.22
C MET A 1 6.62 -1.11 -25.18
N ARG A 2 5.50 -1.77 -24.84
CA ARG A 2 4.16 -1.12 -24.80
C ARG A 2 3.97 -0.15 -23.63
N GLU A 3 4.56 -0.47 -22.48
CA GLU A 3 4.44 0.35 -21.26
C GLU A 3 4.99 1.75 -21.44
N LEU A 4 6.22 1.89 -21.98
CA LEU A 4 6.82 3.21 -22.18
C LEU A 4 6.01 4.09 -23.15
N SER A 5 5.46 3.49 -24.21
CA SER A 5 4.61 4.19 -25.17
C SER A 5 3.34 4.76 -24.51
N HIS A 6 2.65 3.95 -23.70
CA HIS A 6 1.46 4.40 -22.98
C HIS A 6 1.78 5.48 -21.93
N LEU A 7 2.96 5.41 -21.32
CA LEU A 7 3.41 6.43 -20.37
C LEU A 7 3.62 7.78 -21.06
N ILE A 8 4.35 7.79 -22.17
CA ILE A 8 4.61 9.01 -22.95
C ILE A 8 3.28 9.60 -23.46
N GLN A 9 2.37 8.76 -23.95
CA GLN A 9 1.07 9.21 -24.44
C GLN A 9 0.23 9.90 -23.35
N ARG A 10 0.20 9.34 -22.14
CA ARG A 10 -0.52 9.95 -20.99
C ARG A 10 0.11 11.27 -20.57
N LEU A 11 1.44 11.36 -20.60
CA LEU A 11 2.18 12.57 -20.25
C LEU A 11 1.91 13.70 -21.27
N LEU A 12 1.84 13.36 -22.55
CA LEU A 12 1.49 14.30 -23.63
C LEU A 12 0.06 14.85 -23.45
N ILE A 13 -0.89 14.01 -23.05
CA ILE A 13 -2.27 14.43 -22.77
C ILE A 13 -2.33 15.35 -21.54
N ALA A 14 -1.62 14.99 -20.47
CA ALA A 14 -1.61 15.76 -19.22
C ALA A 14 -1.02 17.17 -19.39
N THR A 15 -0.04 17.32 -20.28
CA THR A 15 0.64 18.60 -20.57
C THR A 15 -0.12 19.48 -21.59
N GLY A 16 -1.30 19.06 -22.05
CA GLY A 16 -2.12 19.85 -22.97
C GLY A 16 -1.54 19.97 -24.39
N GLY A 17 -0.61 19.08 -24.76
CA GLY A 17 -0.03 19.06 -26.11
C GLY A 17 1.09 20.08 -26.36
N GLY A 18 2.04 20.21 -25.42
CA GLY A 18 3.21 21.08 -25.53
C GLY A 18 4.53 20.36 -25.23
N GLU A 19 5.57 21.14 -24.91
CA GLU A 19 6.85 20.59 -24.48
C GLU A 19 6.73 19.91 -23.11
N ILE A 20 7.22 18.68 -23.03
CA ILE A 20 7.33 17.94 -21.78
C ILE A 20 8.60 18.40 -21.08
N THR A 21 8.48 19.20 -20.03
CA THR A 21 9.60 19.59 -19.18
C THR A 21 9.77 18.61 -18.01
N VAL A 22 10.92 18.68 -17.35
CA VAL A 22 11.27 17.82 -16.20
C VAL A 22 10.30 18.02 -15.04
N GLU A 23 9.77 19.22 -14.87
CA GLU A 23 8.80 19.58 -13.84
C GLU A 23 7.47 18.83 -14.03
N HIS A 24 6.99 18.71 -15.28
CA HIS A 24 5.78 17.93 -15.59
C HIS A 24 5.96 16.44 -15.30
N VAL A 25 7.17 15.90 -15.52
CA VAL A 25 7.49 14.51 -15.17
C VAL A 25 7.51 14.33 -13.66
N HIS A 26 8.08 15.28 -12.92
CA HIS A 26 8.08 15.24 -11.46
C HIS A 26 6.68 15.33 -10.89
N GLU A 27 5.86 16.28 -11.33
CA GLU A 27 4.47 16.43 -10.88
C GLU A 27 3.66 15.15 -11.13
N TRP A 28 3.79 14.55 -12.32
CA TRP A 28 3.13 13.29 -12.64
C TRP A 28 3.64 12.11 -11.80
N ALA A 29 4.96 12.03 -11.58
CA ALA A 29 5.58 10.97 -10.78
C ALA A 29 5.19 11.09 -9.30
N THR A 30 5.17 12.29 -8.75
CA THR A 30 4.77 12.58 -7.36
C THR A 30 3.27 12.35 -7.17
N THR A 31 2.43 12.71 -8.14
CA THR A 31 0.99 12.39 -8.10
C THR A 31 0.77 10.87 -8.11
N LYS A 32 1.58 10.12 -8.87
CA LYS A 32 1.53 8.65 -8.88
C LYS A 32 2.11 7.96 -7.66
N THR A 33 2.97 8.61 -6.86
CA THR A 33 3.41 7.99 -5.60
C THR A 33 2.29 7.85 -4.57
N ILE A 34 1.15 8.51 -4.79
CA ILE A 34 -0.06 8.33 -3.97
C ILE A 34 -0.97 7.21 -4.54
N ASP A 35 -0.83 6.87 -5.83
CA ASP A 35 -1.71 5.95 -6.56
C ASP A 35 -0.94 4.82 -7.29
N THR A 36 0.16 4.30 -6.74
CA THR A 36 0.34 2.85 -6.89
C THR A 36 -0.76 2.24 -6.04
N PRO A 37 -1.75 1.51 -6.59
CA PRO A 37 -2.52 0.64 -5.74
C PRO A 37 -1.46 -0.27 -5.12
N HIS A 38 -1.19 -0.09 -3.82
CA HIS A 38 -0.69 -1.19 -3.02
C HIS A 38 -1.65 -2.31 -3.38
N GLN A 39 -1.15 -3.29 -4.13
CA GLN A 39 -1.95 -4.41 -4.55
C GLN A 39 -2.54 -4.95 -3.26
N LEU A 40 -3.83 -4.70 -3.04
CA LEU A 40 -4.46 -5.04 -1.77
C LEU A 40 -4.15 -6.52 -1.56
N PRO A 41 -3.64 -6.91 -0.38
CA PRO A 41 -3.26 -8.29 -0.14
C PRO A 41 -4.43 -9.19 -0.53
N HIS A 42 -4.16 -10.10 -1.47
CA HIS A 42 -5.17 -11.05 -1.93
C HIS A 42 -5.25 -12.17 -0.90
N TYR A 43 -6.40 -12.27 -0.24
CA TYR A 43 -6.65 -13.29 0.76
C TYR A 43 -7.47 -14.44 0.16
N ASP A 44 -6.97 -15.66 0.32
CA ASP A 44 -7.61 -16.85 -0.23
C ASP A 44 -8.53 -17.54 0.80
N GLY A 45 -9.53 -18.26 0.29
CA GLY A 45 -10.41 -19.14 1.07
C GLY A 45 -11.72 -18.49 1.52
N THR A 46 -12.31 -19.03 2.59
CA THR A 46 -13.56 -18.55 3.20
C THR A 46 -13.38 -17.18 3.85
N LEU A 47 -14.48 -16.43 4.05
CA LEU A 47 -14.46 -15.15 4.75
C LEU A 47 -13.72 -15.22 6.10
N SER A 48 -13.93 -16.28 6.87
CA SER A 48 -13.25 -16.49 8.15
C SER A 48 -11.72 -16.60 7.99
N GLN A 49 -11.26 -17.31 6.95
CA GLN A 49 -9.83 -17.43 6.63
C GLN A 49 -9.24 -16.11 6.14
N GLN A 50 -9.99 -15.36 5.34
CA GLN A 50 -9.54 -14.05 4.84
C GLN A 50 -9.42 -13.04 5.97
N VAL A 51 -10.41 -12.96 6.87
CA VAL A 51 -10.36 -12.11 8.07
C VAL A 51 -9.16 -12.49 8.93
N SER A 52 -8.90 -13.78 9.14
CA SER A 52 -7.75 -14.21 9.93
C SER A 52 -6.41 -13.81 9.30
N GLN A 53 -6.28 -13.86 7.97
CA GLN A 53 -5.06 -13.41 7.27
C GLN A 53 -4.89 -11.89 7.37
N PHE A 54 -5.97 -11.14 7.13
CA PHE A 54 -5.98 -9.68 7.29
C PHE A 54 -5.61 -9.23 8.70
N GLU A 55 -6.17 -9.87 9.73
CA GLU A 55 -5.80 -9.60 11.12
C GLU A 55 -4.30 -9.86 11.38
N LYS A 56 -3.74 -10.95 10.85
CA LYS A 56 -2.31 -11.25 11.01
C LYS A 56 -1.43 -10.17 10.38
N ASP A 57 -1.80 -9.67 9.21
CA ASP A 57 -1.02 -8.66 8.51
C ASP A 57 -1.02 -7.32 9.26
N ILE A 58 -2.19 -6.87 9.75
CA ILE A 58 -2.26 -5.68 10.61
C ILE A 58 -1.38 -5.85 11.84
N ILE A 59 -1.46 -7.00 12.51
CA ILE A 59 -0.68 -7.27 13.72
C ILE A 59 0.82 -7.22 13.43
N ARG A 60 1.28 -7.85 12.35
CA ARG A 60 2.71 -7.82 11.97
C ARG A 60 3.16 -6.41 11.64
N GLN A 61 2.40 -5.69 10.83
CA GLN A 61 2.77 -4.33 10.43
C GLN A 61 2.87 -3.41 11.64
N THR A 62 1.92 -3.45 12.57
CA THR A 62 2.02 -2.64 13.79
C THR A 62 3.21 -3.04 14.67
N ILE A 63 3.55 -4.33 14.75
CA ILE A 63 4.74 -4.78 15.49
C ILE A 63 6.02 -4.27 14.83
N GLU A 64 6.11 -4.31 13.50
CA GLU A 64 7.26 -3.81 12.74
C GLU A 64 7.45 -2.30 12.93
N GLU A 65 6.36 -1.53 12.91
CA GLU A 65 6.37 -0.07 13.13
C GLU A 65 6.75 0.31 14.57
N CYS A 66 6.33 -0.47 15.56
CA CYS A 66 6.53 -0.14 16.98
C CYS A 66 7.72 -0.85 17.63
N GLY A 67 8.28 -1.86 16.96
CA GLY A 67 9.40 -2.69 17.43
C GLY A 67 9.08 -3.64 18.58
N ASN A 68 7.88 -3.61 19.17
CA ASN A 68 7.50 -4.50 20.27
C ASN A 68 6.00 -4.83 20.33
N GLN A 69 5.66 -6.02 20.83
CA GLN A 69 4.28 -6.53 20.91
C GLN A 69 3.40 -5.79 21.92
N VAL A 70 3.97 -5.27 23.00
CA VAL A 70 3.20 -4.60 24.06
C VAL A 70 2.65 -3.27 23.54
N GLU A 71 3.45 -2.53 22.79
CA GLU A 71 3.06 -1.25 22.20
C GLU A 71 2.09 -1.45 21.04
N ALA A 72 2.33 -2.48 20.19
CA ALA A 72 1.38 -2.86 19.16
C ALA A 72 0.00 -3.23 19.73
N ALA A 73 -0.05 -3.91 20.88
CA ALA A 73 -1.30 -4.25 21.57
C ALA A 73 -2.07 -3.00 22.01
N LYS A 74 -1.36 -2.01 22.57
CA LYS A 74 -1.96 -0.72 22.97
C LYS A 74 -2.53 0.03 21.77
N ILE A 75 -1.77 0.10 20.67
CA ILE A 75 -2.18 0.81 19.44
C ILE A 75 -3.40 0.15 18.81
N LEU A 76 -3.41 -1.19 18.75
CA LEU A 76 -4.53 -1.96 18.20
C LEU A 76 -5.71 -2.08 19.17
N GLY A 77 -5.60 -1.57 20.40
CA GLY A 77 -6.66 -1.63 21.40
C GLY A 77 -7.03 -3.05 21.85
N VAL A 78 -6.09 -3.99 21.77
CA VAL A 78 -6.28 -5.40 22.14
C VAL A 78 -5.32 -5.83 23.23
N HIS A 79 -5.64 -6.94 23.92
CA HIS A 79 -4.72 -7.51 24.90
C HIS A 79 -3.52 -8.19 24.20
N GLN A 80 -2.33 -8.15 24.83
CA GLN A 80 -1.12 -8.76 24.27
C GLN A 80 -1.28 -10.26 24.01
N SER A 81 -1.97 -10.99 24.89
CA SER A 81 -2.29 -12.41 24.69
C SER A 81 -3.20 -12.68 23.47
N THR A 82 -3.99 -11.68 23.03
CA THR A 82 -4.80 -11.78 21.80
C THR A 82 -3.92 -11.75 20.56
N LEU A 83 -2.91 -10.87 20.55
CA LEU A 83 -1.92 -10.82 19.46
C LEU A 83 -1.14 -12.13 19.38
N SER A 84 -0.64 -12.63 20.51
CA SER A 84 0.14 -13.88 20.56
C SER A 84 -0.65 -15.11 20.13
N ARG A 85 -1.99 -15.11 20.24
CA ARG A 85 -2.85 -16.20 19.78
C ARG A 85 -3.15 -16.13 18.29
N LYS A 86 -3.15 -14.92 17.72
CA LYS A 86 -3.49 -14.68 16.31
C LYS A 86 -2.28 -14.78 15.39
N LEU A 87 -1.08 -14.47 15.87
CA LEU A 87 0.19 -14.72 15.17
C LEU A 87 0.44 -16.22 15.02
#